data_AF-A0A2K3M3J0-F1
#
_entry.id   AF-A0A2K3M3J0-F1
#
_cell.length_a   1.000
_cell.length_b   1.000
_cell.length_c   1.000
_cell.angle_alpha   90.00
_cell.angle_beta   90.00
_cell.angle_gamma   90.00
#
_symmetry.space_group_name_H-M   'P 1'
#
loop_
_entity.id
_entity.type
_entity.pdbx_description
1 polymer ?
#
loop_
_entity_poly.entity_id
_entity_poly.type
_entity_poly.pdbx_seq_one_letter_code
_entity_poly.pdbx_strand_id
1 'polypeptide(L)'
;RSDFRDYTELCFKEFGDRVKYWITVNEPSTYTTAGYVIGMFPPGRCSDWQNLNCTGGDSGTEPYLVAHHLLLAHAAAVQVYKTKYQVHFILK
;
A
#
# COMPACT_ATOMS: atom_id res chain seq x y z
N ARG A 1 -4.32 4.99 -6.94
CA ARG A 1 -5.19 5.16 -5.72
C ARG A 1 -6.55 4.51 -5.91
N SER A 2 -7.26 4.78 -7.02
CA SER A 2 -8.50 4.09 -7.40
C SER A 2 -8.33 2.58 -7.48
N ASP A 3 -7.27 2.13 -8.13
CA ASP A 3 -7.13 0.71 -8.46
C ASP A 3 -6.98 -0.15 -7.21
N PHE A 4 -6.18 0.32 -6.24
CA PHE A 4 -6.04 -0.35 -4.95
C PHE A 4 -7.35 -0.33 -4.15
N ARG A 5 -8.11 0.78 -4.17
CA ARG A 5 -9.44 0.85 -3.56
C ARG A 5 -10.36 -0.20 -4.16
N ASP A 6 -10.43 -0.28 -5.49
CA ASP A 6 -11.33 -1.20 -6.20
C ASP A 6 -10.95 -2.67 -5.96
N TYR A 7 -9.65 -2.96 -5.92
CA TYR A 7 -9.13 -4.27 -5.47
C TYR A 7 -9.57 -4.60 -4.04
N THR A 8 -9.38 -3.69 -3.08
CA THR A 8 -9.79 -3.94 -1.70
C THR A 8 -11.31 -4.10 -1.54
N GLU A 9 -12.11 -3.34 -2.29
CA GLU A 9 -13.57 -3.48 -2.32
C GLU A 9 -13.99 -4.87 -2.80
N LEU A 10 -13.36 -5.38 -3.86
CA LEU A 10 -13.58 -6.74 -4.32
C LEU A 10 -13.23 -7.76 -3.22
N CYS A 11 -12.08 -7.63 -2.57
CA CYS A 11 -11.70 -8.53 -1.47
C CYS A 11 -12.72 -8.50 -0.31
N PHE A 12 -13.17 -7.32 0.10
CA PHE A 12 -14.16 -7.20 1.18
C PHE A 12 -15.50 -7.80 0.78
N LYS A 13 -15.91 -7.64 -0.49
CA LYS A 13 -17.15 -8.22 -1.01
C LYS A 13 -17.10 -9.74 -1.04
N GLU A 14 -16.02 -10.32 -1.54
CA GLU A 14 -15.93 -11.77 -1.78
C GLU A 14 -15.57 -12.57 -0.52
N PHE A 15 -14.88 -11.96 0.45
CA PHE A 15 -14.36 -12.68 1.62
C PHE A 15 -14.76 -12.08 2.97
N GLY A 16 -15.42 -10.92 3.01
CA GLY A 16 -15.81 -10.24 4.25
C GLY A 16 -16.85 -10.99 5.10
N ASP A 17 -17.51 -12.00 4.52
CA ASP A 17 -18.38 -12.93 5.24
C ASP A 17 -17.61 -13.75 6.30
N ARG A 18 -16.36 -14.12 6.00
CA ARG A 18 -15.48 -14.93 6.86
C ARG A 18 -14.29 -14.15 7.45
N VAL A 19 -13.68 -13.25 6.68
CA VAL A 19 -12.50 -12.49 7.10
C VAL A 19 -12.93 -11.21 7.83
N LYS A 20 -12.62 -11.14 9.13
CA LYS A 20 -13.03 -10.01 10.01
C LYS A 20 -11.90 -9.03 10.34
N TYR A 21 -10.66 -9.42 10.07
CA TYR A 21 -9.46 -8.63 10.35
C TYR A 21 -8.65 -8.48 9.06
N TRP A 22 -8.32 -7.24 8.72
CA TRP A 22 -7.69 -6.90 7.45
C TRP A 22 -6.44 -6.06 7.70
N ILE A 23 -5.37 -6.41 7.00
CA ILE A 23 -4.18 -5.57 6.84
C ILE A 23 -4.20 -5.08 5.40
N THR A 24 -4.09 -3.76 5.20
CA THR A 24 -4.15 -3.15 3.87
C THR A 24 -2.77 -3.13 3.21
N VAL A 25 -1.78 -2.54 3.88
CA VAL A 25 -0.39 -2.46 3.41
C VAL A 25 0.51 -3.06 4.49
N ASN A 26 1.29 -4.06 4.12
CA ASN A 26 2.33 -4.61 4.98
C ASN A 26 3.60 -3.74 4.88
N GLU A 27 4.19 -3.40 6.03
CA GLU A 27 5.52 -2.77 6.15
C GLU A 27 5.84 -1.68 5.12
N PRO A 28 5.10 -0.55 5.10
CA PRO A 28 5.32 0.52 4.12
C PRO A 28 6.74 1.09 4.15
N SER A 29 7.38 1.18 5.33
CA SER A 29 8.75 1.67 5.47
C SER A 29 9.77 0.73 4.81
N THR A 30 9.65 -0.59 5.07
CA THR A 30 10.50 -1.62 4.47
C THR A 30 10.34 -1.63 2.96
N TYR A 31 9.10 -1.66 2.45
CA TYR A 31 8.82 -1.65 1.01
C TYR A 31 9.42 -0.41 0.33
N THR A 32 9.20 0.76 0.91
CA THR A 32 9.69 2.03 0.36
C THR A 32 11.21 2.06 0.31
N THR A 33 11.88 1.64 1.39
CA THR A 33 13.35 1.64 1.47
C THR A 33 13.96 0.60 0.54
N ALA A 34 13.51 -0.65 0.65
CA ALA A 34 14.05 -1.74 -0.14
C ALA A 34 13.75 -1.57 -1.64
N GLY A 35 12.61 -1.00 -2.02
CA GLY A 35 12.21 -0.85 -3.42
C GLY A 35 12.70 0.41 -4.13
N TYR A 36 12.91 1.51 -3.38
CA TYR A 36 13.15 2.85 -3.95
C TYR A 36 14.34 3.60 -3.33
N VAL A 37 14.97 3.06 -2.29
CA VAL A 37 16.25 3.60 -1.77
C VAL A 37 17.41 2.75 -2.23
N ILE A 38 17.37 1.44 -1.95
CA ILE A 38 18.49 0.51 -2.23
C ILE A 38 18.21 -0.45 -3.39
N GLY A 39 17.03 -0.40 -4.01
CA GLY A 39 16.67 -1.21 -5.17
C GLY A 39 16.69 -2.75 -4.99
N MET A 40 16.65 -3.25 -3.75
CA MET A 40 16.67 -4.67 -3.43
C MET A 40 15.33 -5.37 -3.73
N PHE A 41 14.20 -4.67 -3.58
CA PHE A 41 12.86 -5.19 -3.90
C PHE A 41 12.35 -4.61 -5.21
N PRO A 42 11.43 -5.29 -5.92
CA PRO A 42 10.75 -4.69 -7.07
C PRO A 42 10.09 -3.35 -6.69
N PRO A 43 10.19 -2.30 -7.54
CA PRO A 43 10.71 -2.31 -8.92
C PRO A 43 12.24 -2.18 -9.06
N GLY A 44 12.98 -2.19 -7.95
CA GLY A 44 14.45 -2.16 -7.94
C GLY A 44 15.00 -0.79 -8.32
N ARG A 45 14.38 0.27 -7.82
CA ARG A 45 14.74 1.66 -8.14
C ARG A 45 15.66 2.24 -7.06
N CYS A 46 16.63 3.03 -7.50
CA CYS A 46 17.51 3.83 -6.66
C CYS A 46 18.24 4.87 -7.51
N SER A 47 18.90 5.83 -6.86
CA SER A 47 19.74 6.81 -7.57
C SER A 47 21.01 6.18 -8.15
N ASP A 48 21.36 6.58 -9.38
CA ASP A 48 22.53 6.06 -10.12
C ASP A 48 23.85 6.21 -9.37
N TRP A 49 24.02 7.27 -8.57
CA TRP A 49 25.24 7.54 -7.79
C TRP A 49 25.53 6.48 -6.72
N GLN A 50 24.58 5.61 -6.39
CA GLN A 50 24.77 4.52 -5.43
C GLN A 50 25.44 3.29 -6.04
N ASN A 51 25.49 3.16 -7.37
CA ASN A 51 26.09 2.05 -8.09
C ASN A 51 25.59 0.65 -7.64
N LEU A 52 24.28 0.54 -7.36
CA LEU A 52 23.62 -0.69 -6.87
C LEU A 52 22.97 -1.53 -7.99
N ASN A 53 23.26 -1.23 -9.27
CA ASN A 53 22.65 -1.89 -10.44
C ASN A 53 21.11 -1.86 -10.44
N CYS A 54 20.53 -0.72 -10.03
CA CYS A 54 19.10 -0.46 -10.05
C CYS A 54 18.57 -0.21 -11.46
N THR A 55 17.25 -0.27 -11.61
CA THR A 55 16.54 0.03 -12.86
C THR A 55 16.42 1.55 -13.15
N GLY A 56 17.08 2.39 -12.35
CA GLY A 56 17.02 3.86 -12.33
C GLY A 56 16.22 4.40 -11.15
N GLY A 57 16.06 5.72 -11.07
CA GLY A 57 15.22 6.39 -10.07
C GLY A 57 15.96 7.41 -9.22
N ASP A 58 15.30 7.84 -8.14
CA ASP A 58 15.80 8.87 -7.24
C ASP A 58 15.47 8.56 -5.78
N SER A 59 16.46 8.04 -5.06
CA SER A 59 16.38 7.72 -3.64
C SER A 59 16.18 8.95 -2.74
N GLY A 60 16.35 10.18 -3.27
CA GLY A 60 16.08 11.42 -2.54
C GLY A 60 14.62 11.85 -2.60
N THR A 61 13.82 11.34 -3.53
CA THR A 61 12.44 11.82 -3.77
C THR A 61 11.41 10.69 -3.84
N GLU A 62 11.70 9.60 -4.56
CA GLU A 62 10.78 8.48 -4.77
C GLU A 62 10.29 7.82 -3.47
N PRO A 63 11.13 7.62 -2.44
CA PRO A 63 10.66 7.07 -1.16
C PRO A 63 9.49 7.85 -0.56
N TYR A 64 9.54 9.18 -0.62
CA TYR A 64 8.49 10.03 -0.07
C TYR A 64 7.20 9.97 -0.90
N LEU A 65 7.33 9.94 -2.23
CA LEU A 65 6.19 9.80 -3.15
C LEU A 65 5.49 8.45 -2.96
N VAL A 66 6.26 7.37 -2.87
CA VAL A 66 5.73 6.02 -2.66
C VAL A 66 5.04 5.92 -1.31
N ALA A 67 5.68 6.35 -0.22
CA ALA A 67 5.08 6.35 1.11
C ALA A 67 3.78 7.17 1.15
N HIS A 68 3.77 8.35 0.51
CA HIS A 68 2.57 9.18 0.40
C HIS A 68 1.42 8.44 -0.32
N HIS A 69 1.69 7.79 -1.43
CA HIS A 69 0.67 7.04 -2.16
C HIS A 69 0.20 5.77 -1.43
N LEU A 70 1.09 5.08 -0.71
CA LEU A 70 0.71 3.96 0.17
C LEU A 70 -0.27 4.42 1.25
N LEU A 71 -0.03 5.58 1.88
CA LEU A 71 -0.93 6.17 2.87
C LEU A 71 -2.29 6.56 2.27
N LEU A 72 -2.31 7.19 1.09
CA LEU A 72 -3.55 7.53 0.40
C LEU A 72 -4.35 6.29 -0.04
N ALA A 73 -3.66 5.23 -0.45
CA ALA A 73 -4.26 3.95 -0.83
C ALA A 73 -4.85 3.25 0.40
N HIS A 74 -4.10 3.19 1.50
CA HIS A 74 -4.58 2.72 2.79
C HIS A 74 -5.86 3.45 3.23
N ALA A 75 -5.84 4.80 3.23
CA ALA A 75 -6.98 5.61 3.63
C ALA A 75 -8.22 5.34 2.75
N ALA A 76 -8.02 5.19 1.43
CA ALA A 76 -9.12 4.87 0.51
C ALA A 76 -9.73 3.48 0.79
N ALA A 77 -8.90 2.46 1.01
CA ALA A 77 -9.37 1.11 1.35
C ALA A 77 -10.13 1.10 2.70
N VAL A 78 -9.58 1.76 3.72
CA VAL A 78 -10.22 1.88 5.04
C VAL A 78 -11.55 2.63 4.95
N GLN A 79 -11.63 3.69 4.14
CA GLN A 79 -12.88 4.42 3.94
C GLN A 79 -13.97 3.51 3.35
N VAL A 80 -13.65 2.71 2.33
CA VAL A 80 -14.60 1.74 1.76
C VAL A 80 -15.02 0.70 2.80
N TYR A 81 -14.05 0.11 3.50
CA TYR A 81 -14.32 -0.88 4.53
C TYR A 81 -15.29 -0.35 5.60
N LYS A 82 -14.98 0.82 6.19
CA LYS A 82 -15.78 1.42 7.26
C LYS A 82 -17.19 1.83 6.83
N THR A 83 -17.35 2.26 5.59
CA THR A 83 -18.63 2.79 5.10
C THR A 83 -19.55 1.72 4.54
N LYS A 84 -19.01 0.60 4.03
CA LYS A 84 -19.81 -0.43 3.35
C LYS A 84 -19.76 -1.82 3.99
N TYR A 85 -18.66 -2.19 4.64
CA TYR A 85 -18.40 -3.60 5.02
C TYR A 85 -18.18 -3.82 6.52
N GLN A 86 -17.80 -2.79 7.28
CA GLN A 86 -17.68 -2.89 8.73
C GLN A 86 -19.08 -2.85 9.35
N VAL A 87 -19.61 -4.03 9.68
CA VAL A 87 -20.89 -4.17 10.37
C VAL A 87 -20.78 -3.47 11.73
N HIS A 88 -21.47 -2.33 11.88
CA HIS A 88 -21.76 -1.79 13.19
C HIS A 88 -22.79 -2.71 13.84
N PHE A 89 -22.34 -3.62 14.69
CA PHE A 89 -23.20 -4.18 15.73
C PHE A 89 -23.52 -3.05 16.71
N ILE A 90 -24.43 -2.16 16.32
CA ILE A 90 -25.16 -1.39 17.31
C ILE A 90 -26.00 -2.43 18.02
N LEU A 91 -25.64 -2.70 19.27
CA LEU A 91 -26.46 -3.43 20.22
C LEU A 91 -27.88 -2.84 20.15
N LYS A 92 -28.80 -3.56 19.52
CA LYS A 92 -30.24 -3.39 19.72
C LYS A 92 -30.68 -4.44 20.73
#